data_AF-A0A329KMA5-F1
#
_entry.id   AF-A0A329KMA5-F1
#
_cell.length_a   1.000
_cell.length_b   1.000
_cell.length_c   1.000
_cell.angle_alpha   90.00
_cell.angle_beta   90.00
_cell.angle_gamma   90.00
#
_symmetry.space_group_name_H-M   'P 1'
#
loop_
_entity.id
_entity.type
_entity.pdbx_description
1 polymer ?
#
loop_
_entity_poly.entity_id
_entity_poly.type
_entity_poly.pdbx_seq_one_letter_code
_entity_poly.pdbx_strand_id
1 'polypeptide(L)'
;MEALFLKMLKKWLAALSAVACIAVIAACAASPTVKEPPKETESLYGSYRFEKQIYMNPLSSFMAFEGFEEYYTFTENSLIITDTAGNQRKVATAGEWQQSTVDEQEFKNSLIMKSSDIPELASYKERKQYTLTAPSAVPAYRLYVLDDEIWLARLQANTANIQQSVYFWSIFKLARLDERIPVKAAIAGTRDNVDAFLSLQQDFKSGSDRDTCYNITPEYIKENSDYRIFKYDTSAASFLLYKDKVYPLGQWLGGFGLTSMALADLDGDGRQELYFTYSWGSGLHRSHAAYFDPAAKQVITLEYIRMDGDMVLADNYDGSLSVFDATLSSRRGFVDFDIAGTGLIADIVYANGKISLKSGS
;
A
#
# COMPACT_ATOMS: atom_id res chain seq x y z
N MET A 1 44.86 82.95 3.12
CA MET A 1 44.87 82.56 1.70
C MET A 1 43.63 81.71 1.49
N GLU A 2 42.52 82.41 1.28
CA GLU A 2 41.92 82.56 -0.05
C GLU A 2 41.14 81.29 -0.37
N ALA A 3 39.91 81.17 0.10
CA ALA A 3 38.71 81.81 -0.43
C ALA A 3 38.16 81.06 -1.66
N LEU A 4 36.84 81.10 -1.71
CA LEU A 4 35.95 80.66 -2.77
C LEU A 4 35.66 79.15 -2.83
N PHE A 5 34.41 78.76 -2.53
CA PHE A 5 33.30 78.85 -3.49
C PHE A 5 33.57 77.92 -4.67
N LEU A 6 32.70 77.05 -5.12
CA LEU A 6 31.28 76.87 -4.89
C LEU A 6 30.95 75.68 -5.81
N LYS A 7 29.90 74.94 -5.48
CA LYS A 7 28.93 74.42 -6.45
C LYS A 7 29.49 73.60 -7.63
N MET A 8 29.15 72.31 -7.56
CA MET A 8 28.12 71.74 -8.44
C MET A 8 28.58 71.52 -9.88
N LEU A 9 28.63 70.26 -10.27
CA LEU A 9 27.57 69.66 -11.09
C LEU A 9 27.94 68.17 -11.19
N LYS A 10 27.34 67.27 -10.40
CA LYS A 10 26.20 66.45 -10.86
C LYS A 10 25.79 66.69 -12.32
N LYS A 11 25.65 65.58 -13.06
CA LYS A 11 25.31 65.39 -14.49
C LYS A 11 26.58 64.91 -15.21
N TRP A 12 26.76 63.62 -15.50
CA TRP A 12 25.87 62.85 -16.34
C TRP A 12 25.86 61.36 -15.97
N LEU A 13 24.68 60.79 -16.17
CA LEU A 13 24.28 59.40 -15.98
C LEU A 13 24.89 58.48 -17.04
N ALA A 14 25.11 57.23 -16.62
CA ALA A 14 24.88 55.98 -17.34
C ALA A 14 25.70 55.65 -18.61
N ALA A 15 26.48 54.57 -18.53
CA ALA A 15 26.30 53.39 -19.40
C ALA A 15 27.14 52.18 -18.93
N LEU A 16 26.41 51.10 -18.59
CA LEU A 16 26.66 49.67 -18.88
C LEU A 16 28.02 49.05 -18.49
N SER A 17 28.05 48.15 -17.48
CA SER A 17 27.92 46.66 -17.63
C SER A 17 29.27 46.03 -18.03
N ALA A 18 29.83 44.98 -17.41
CA ALA A 18 29.26 43.89 -16.63
C ALA A 18 30.30 43.31 -15.64
N VAL A 19 29.75 42.67 -14.62
CA VAL A 19 30.35 41.88 -13.54
C VAL A 19 30.90 40.55 -14.05
N ALA A 20 32.05 40.10 -13.53
CA ALA A 20 32.26 38.71 -13.03
C ALA A 20 33.71 38.49 -12.55
N CYS A 21 33.91 38.21 -11.24
CA CYS A 21 34.44 36.94 -10.73
C CYS A 21 34.94 37.03 -9.29
N ILE A 22 34.16 36.40 -8.40
CA ILE A 22 34.57 35.46 -7.34
C ILE A 22 35.57 35.97 -6.28
N ALA A 23 35.04 36.31 -5.11
CA ALA A 23 35.72 36.11 -3.84
C ALA A 23 34.95 35.08 -3.01
N VAL A 24 35.55 33.91 -2.83
CA VAL A 24 35.09 32.87 -1.91
C VAL A 24 35.33 33.36 -0.48
N ILE A 25 34.25 33.61 0.27
CA ILE A 25 34.32 33.70 1.72
C ILE A 25 33.59 32.49 2.27
N ALA A 26 34.36 31.58 2.87
CA ALA A 26 33.86 30.58 3.77
C ALA A 26 33.18 31.30 4.94
N ALA A 27 31.85 31.23 5.00
CA ALA A 27 31.08 31.57 6.17
C ALA A 27 30.49 30.28 6.72
N CYS A 28 31.16 29.71 7.74
CA CYS A 28 30.49 28.86 8.71
C CYS A 28 29.39 29.69 9.37
N ALA A 29 28.16 29.51 8.91
CA ALA A 29 26.98 29.87 9.67
C ALA A 29 26.26 28.56 9.98
N ALA A 30 26.48 28.07 11.20
CA ALA A 30 25.55 27.15 11.84
C ALA A 30 24.20 27.86 11.97
N SER A 31 23.29 27.60 11.04
CA SER A 31 21.88 27.86 11.29
C SER A 31 21.41 26.83 12.32
N PRO A 32 20.82 27.23 13.46
CA PRO A 32 20.10 26.28 14.26
C PRO A 32 18.93 25.83 13.39
N THR A 33 18.94 24.57 12.95
CA THR A 33 17.72 23.87 12.56
C THR A 33 16.86 23.84 13.82
N VAL A 34 16.04 24.88 14.01
CA VAL A 34 14.83 24.77 14.79
C VAL A 34 14.05 23.70 14.06
N LYS A 35 14.11 22.45 14.56
CA LYS A 35 13.13 21.44 14.16
C LYS A 35 11.80 22.04 14.54
N GLU A 36 11.02 22.45 13.54
CA GLU A 36 9.63 22.78 13.77
C GLU A 36 9.01 21.63 14.56
N PRO A 37 8.20 21.90 15.59
CA PRO A 37 7.50 20.84 16.28
C PRO A 37 6.74 20.02 15.22
N PRO A 38 6.81 18.68 15.27
CA PRO A 38 6.15 17.84 14.28
C PRO A 38 4.69 18.28 14.15
N LYS A 39 4.19 18.36 12.91
CA LYS A 39 2.78 18.73 12.70
C LYS A 39 1.93 17.78 13.54
N GLU A 40 0.87 18.28 14.18
CA GLU A 40 0.00 17.46 15.03
C GLU A 40 -0.54 16.21 14.29
N THR A 41 -0.68 16.31 12.97
CA THR A 41 -1.02 15.20 12.06
C THR A 41 0.04 14.10 11.97
N GLU A 42 1.33 14.41 12.12
CA GLU A 42 2.41 13.41 12.12
C GLU A 42 2.27 12.43 13.28
N SER A 43 1.69 12.87 14.41
CA SER A 43 1.44 12.00 15.55
C SER A 43 0.40 10.91 15.26
N LEU A 44 -0.46 11.14 14.26
CA LEU A 44 -1.51 10.23 13.78
C LEU A 44 -1.03 9.28 12.69
N TYR A 45 0.17 9.47 12.15
CA TYR A 45 0.75 8.54 11.18
C TYR A 45 1.21 7.26 11.89
N GLY A 46 1.14 6.17 11.13
CA GLY A 46 1.48 4.83 11.61
C GLY A 46 0.37 3.82 11.35
N SER A 47 0.56 2.63 11.92
CA SER A 47 -0.33 1.50 11.73
C SER A 47 -1.30 1.35 12.89
N TYR A 48 -2.50 0.90 12.55
CA TYR A 48 -3.61 0.71 13.47
C TYR A 48 -4.30 -0.60 13.13
N ARG A 49 -4.88 -1.25 14.13
CA ARG A 49 -5.77 -2.39 13.94
C ARG A 49 -7.21 -2.00 14.23
N PHE A 50 -8.14 -2.64 13.52
CA PHE A 50 -9.54 -2.64 13.90
C PHE A 50 -9.69 -3.09 15.36
N GLU A 51 -10.41 -2.32 16.17
CA GLU A 51 -10.74 -2.67 17.55
C GLU A 51 -12.24 -3.00 17.69
N LYS A 52 -13.09 -2.13 17.14
CA LYS A 52 -14.54 -2.25 17.32
C LYS A 52 -15.31 -1.54 16.21
N GLN A 53 -16.44 -2.12 15.82
CA GLN A 53 -17.42 -1.42 15.00
C GLN A 53 -18.31 -0.54 15.88
N ILE A 54 -18.22 0.78 15.66
CA ILE A 54 -19.02 1.79 16.37
C ILE A 54 -20.37 2.01 15.67
N TYR A 55 -20.35 1.98 14.34
CA TYR A 55 -21.55 2.16 13.54
C TYR A 55 -21.53 1.30 12.28
N MET A 56 -22.71 0.82 11.92
CA MET A 56 -23.01 0.16 10.66
C MET A 56 -24.24 0.82 10.04
N ASN A 57 -24.13 1.22 8.78
CA ASN A 57 -25.32 1.60 8.03
C ASN A 57 -26.25 0.38 7.87
N PRO A 58 -27.57 0.48 8.11
CA PRO A 58 -28.50 -0.65 7.95
C PRO A 58 -28.57 -1.22 6.53
N LEU A 59 -28.14 -0.45 5.53
CA LEU A 59 -28.05 -0.89 4.14
C LEU A 59 -26.73 -1.62 3.83
N SER A 60 -25.80 -1.68 4.79
CA SER A 60 -24.56 -2.45 4.66
C SER A 60 -24.87 -3.94 4.72
N SER A 61 -24.37 -4.69 3.74
CA SER A 61 -24.34 -6.16 3.78
C SER A 61 -23.18 -6.72 4.62
N PHE A 62 -22.33 -5.85 5.17
CA PHE A 62 -21.15 -6.22 5.95
C PHE A 62 -21.29 -5.78 7.40
N MET A 63 -21.03 -6.73 8.31
CA MET A 63 -20.88 -6.56 9.75
C MET A 63 -19.55 -7.17 10.18
N ALA A 64 -18.76 -6.43 10.96
CA ALA A 64 -17.55 -6.95 11.56
C ALA A 64 -17.92 -7.84 12.75
N PHE A 65 -17.71 -9.15 12.62
CA PHE A 65 -17.94 -10.12 13.68
C PHE A 65 -16.72 -10.27 14.60
N GLU A 66 -16.89 -10.97 15.71
CA GLU A 66 -15.79 -11.36 16.59
C GLU A 66 -14.68 -12.07 15.79
N GLY A 67 -13.44 -11.62 15.93
CA GLY A 67 -12.29 -12.11 15.15
C GLY A 67 -12.06 -11.42 13.81
N PHE A 68 -12.81 -10.37 13.47
CA PHE A 68 -12.50 -9.54 12.30
C PHE A 68 -11.18 -8.77 12.51
N GLU A 69 -10.23 -8.97 11.59
CA GLU A 69 -8.91 -8.34 11.60
C GLU A 69 -8.71 -7.53 10.30
N GLU A 70 -8.73 -6.21 10.40
CA GLU A 70 -8.34 -5.30 9.32
C GLU A 70 -7.35 -4.28 9.90
N TYR A 71 -6.36 -3.91 9.09
CA TYR A 71 -5.32 -2.97 9.50
C TYR A 71 -5.36 -1.72 8.62
N TYR A 72 -5.01 -0.59 9.23
CA TYR A 72 -5.03 0.72 8.60
C TYR A 72 -3.68 1.38 8.83
N THR A 73 -3.00 1.73 7.75
CA THR A 73 -1.76 2.51 7.84
C THR A 73 -2.01 3.90 7.29
N PHE A 74 -1.82 4.89 8.15
CA PHE A 74 -1.91 6.30 7.79
C PHE A 74 -0.53 6.85 7.47
N THR A 75 -0.43 7.50 6.32
CA THR A 75 0.75 8.22 5.85
C THR A 75 0.35 9.65 5.47
N GLU A 76 1.32 10.49 5.17
CA GLU A 76 1.07 11.85 4.66
C GLU A 76 0.12 11.84 3.44
N ASN A 77 0.37 10.93 2.50
CA ASN A 77 -0.25 10.95 1.17
C ASN A 77 -1.26 9.82 0.93
N SER A 78 -1.45 8.91 1.88
CA SER A 78 -2.33 7.75 1.68
C SER A 78 -2.86 7.13 2.96
N LEU A 79 -4.06 6.55 2.84
CA LEU A 79 -4.60 5.53 3.72
C LEU A 79 -4.43 4.18 3.03
N ILE A 80 -3.74 3.25 3.67
CA ILE A 80 -3.60 1.87 3.19
C ILE A 80 -4.45 0.98 4.08
N ILE A 81 -5.35 0.22 3.47
CA ILE A 81 -6.23 -0.73 4.16
C ILE A 81 -5.73 -2.13 3.82
N THR A 82 -5.36 -2.90 4.83
CA THR A 82 -4.91 -4.31 4.70
C THR A 82 -5.98 -5.22 5.26
N ASP A 83 -6.58 -6.06 4.41
CA ASP A 83 -7.65 -6.98 4.79
C ASP A 83 -7.11 -8.19 5.58
N THR A 84 -8.03 -9.08 5.99
CA THR A 84 -7.71 -10.30 6.76
C THR A 84 -6.76 -11.26 6.04
N ALA A 85 -6.76 -11.24 4.70
CA ALA A 85 -5.93 -12.08 3.84
C ALA A 85 -4.57 -11.41 3.53
N GLY A 86 -4.38 -10.17 3.98
CA GLY A 86 -3.19 -9.36 3.69
C GLY A 86 -3.26 -8.61 2.36
N ASN A 87 -4.38 -8.65 1.63
CA ASN A 87 -4.53 -7.84 0.43
C ASN A 87 -4.65 -6.37 0.81
N GLN A 88 -4.09 -5.52 -0.03
CA GLN A 88 -4.02 -4.10 0.26
C GLN A 88 -4.81 -3.29 -0.75
N ARG A 89 -5.47 -2.25 -0.24
CA ARG A 89 -6.02 -1.16 -1.05
C ARG A 89 -5.46 0.17 -0.55
N LYS A 90 -4.76 0.86 -1.45
CA LYS A 90 -4.26 2.22 -1.21
C LYS A 90 -5.27 3.25 -1.67
N VAL A 91 -5.59 4.19 -0.80
CA VAL A 91 -6.47 5.32 -1.08
C VAL A 91 -5.65 6.59 -0.94
N ALA A 92 -5.52 7.35 -2.03
CA ALA A 92 -4.81 8.63 -2.00
C ALA A 92 -5.54 9.63 -1.07
N THR A 93 -4.79 10.33 -0.23
CA THR A 93 -5.34 11.43 0.58
C THR A 93 -5.45 12.69 -0.26
N ALA A 94 -6.25 13.65 0.19
CA ALA A 94 -6.43 14.94 -0.49
C ALA A 94 -5.22 15.90 -0.34
N GLY A 95 -4.04 15.40 0.08
CA GLY A 95 -2.90 16.20 0.52
C GLY A 95 -2.92 16.42 2.03
N GLU A 96 -2.57 17.63 2.50
CA GLU A 96 -2.59 17.97 3.94
C GLU A 96 -3.97 17.72 4.55
N TRP A 97 -3.99 16.93 5.63
CA TRP A 97 -5.24 16.53 6.28
C TRP A 97 -5.92 17.75 6.90
N GLN A 98 -7.08 18.12 6.37
CA GLN A 98 -7.82 19.28 6.84
C GLN A 98 -8.47 18.99 8.20
N GLN A 99 -7.93 19.61 9.25
CA GLN A 99 -8.45 19.54 10.60
C GLN A 99 -9.62 20.51 10.81
N SER A 100 -10.65 20.04 11.51
CA SER A 100 -11.70 20.90 12.07
C SER A 100 -12.22 20.32 13.39
N THR A 101 -12.95 21.12 14.16
CA THR A 101 -13.68 20.63 15.33
C THR A 101 -14.86 19.78 14.87
N VAL A 102 -15.19 18.73 15.62
CA VAL A 102 -16.37 17.91 15.33
C VAL A 102 -17.65 18.73 15.59
N ASP A 103 -18.45 18.93 14.55
CA ASP A 103 -19.83 19.40 14.68
C ASP A 103 -20.74 18.21 15.03
N GLU A 104 -21.29 18.24 16.23
CA GLU A 104 -22.14 17.15 16.74
C GLU A 104 -23.45 17.00 15.97
N GLN A 105 -24.01 18.11 15.48
CA GLN A 105 -25.24 18.06 14.69
C GLN A 105 -24.95 17.53 13.29
N GLU A 106 -23.85 17.94 12.65
CA GLU A 106 -23.40 17.38 11.37
C GLU A 106 -23.15 15.87 11.50
N PHE A 107 -22.42 15.46 12.54
CA PHE A 107 -22.16 14.04 12.80
C PHE A 107 -23.45 13.24 12.95
N LYS A 108 -24.39 13.72 13.76
CA LYS A 108 -25.70 13.07 13.96
C LYS A 108 -26.51 13.02 12.67
N ASN A 109 -26.46 14.07 11.86
CA ASN A 109 -27.16 14.12 10.58
C ASN A 109 -26.60 13.07 9.61
N SER A 110 -25.28 12.82 9.61
CA SER A 110 -24.62 11.82 8.76
C SER A 110 -24.98 10.36 9.07
N LEU A 111 -25.70 10.10 10.17
CA LEU A 111 -26.24 8.78 10.49
C LEU A 111 -27.62 8.60 9.83
N ILE A 112 -27.74 7.64 8.90
CA ILE A 112 -29.04 7.32 8.26
C ILE A 112 -30.05 6.80 9.28
N MET A 113 -29.57 6.08 10.29
CA MET A 113 -30.39 5.56 11.39
C MET A 113 -29.66 5.81 12.70
N LYS A 114 -30.38 6.40 13.66
CA LYS A 114 -29.87 6.59 15.02
C LYS A 114 -29.80 5.24 15.72
N SER A 115 -28.68 4.95 16.35
CA SER A 115 -28.51 3.82 17.27
C SER A 115 -28.14 4.34 18.65
N SER A 116 -28.69 3.73 19.69
CA SER A 116 -28.31 3.99 21.09
C SER A 116 -26.88 3.51 21.42
N ASP A 117 -26.31 2.68 20.55
CA ASP A 117 -25.00 2.05 20.79
C ASP A 117 -23.82 2.94 20.36
N ILE A 118 -24.11 4.06 19.70
CA ILE A 118 -23.10 5.05 19.31
C ILE A 118 -22.84 5.95 20.53
N PRO A 119 -21.60 6.02 21.05
CA PRO A 119 -21.29 6.88 22.19
C PRO A 119 -21.62 8.35 21.92
N GLU A 120 -22.14 9.04 22.93
CA GLU A 120 -22.42 10.48 22.83
C GLU A 120 -21.12 11.28 22.72
N LEU A 121 -20.98 12.06 21.64
CA LEU A 121 -19.79 12.87 21.41
C LEU A 121 -19.55 13.91 22.51
N ALA A 122 -20.59 14.39 23.19
CA ALA A 122 -20.46 15.35 24.28
C ALA A 122 -19.70 14.82 25.51
N SER A 123 -19.52 13.50 25.62
CA SER A 123 -18.74 12.87 26.70
C SER A 123 -17.22 13.05 26.54
N TYR A 124 -16.74 13.33 25.32
CA TYR A 124 -15.32 13.53 25.02
C TYR A 124 -14.91 14.99 25.19
N LYS A 125 -13.72 15.24 25.75
CA LYS A 125 -13.22 16.60 25.97
C LYS A 125 -12.63 17.16 24.68
N GLU A 126 -11.77 16.39 24.03
CA GLU A 126 -11.16 16.70 22.76
C GLU A 126 -11.94 16.05 21.62
N ARG A 127 -12.27 16.84 20.60
CA ARG A 127 -13.11 16.41 19.47
C ARG A 127 -12.62 17.04 18.18
N LYS A 128 -11.70 16.35 17.51
CA LYS A 128 -11.16 16.76 16.21
C LYS A 128 -11.61 15.81 15.11
N GLN A 129 -11.77 16.34 13.91
CA GLN A 129 -11.96 15.54 12.69
C GLN A 129 -10.97 15.94 11.62
N TYR A 130 -10.55 14.95 10.82
CA TYR A 130 -9.63 15.11 9.69
C TYR A 130 -10.28 14.51 8.44
N THR A 131 -10.38 15.32 7.39
CA THR A 131 -10.81 14.81 6.07
C THR A 131 -9.63 14.16 5.37
N LEU A 132 -9.66 12.83 5.22
CA LEU A 132 -8.54 12.07 4.64
C LEU A 132 -8.58 12.10 3.12
N THR A 133 -9.75 11.86 2.53
CA THR A 133 -9.93 11.81 1.07
C THR A 133 -10.85 12.91 0.59
N ALA A 134 -10.77 13.26 -0.69
CA ALA A 134 -11.71 14.22 -1.27
C ALA A 134 -13.17 13.79 -1.04
N PRO A 135 -14.12 14.73 -0.83
CA PRO A 135 -15.53 14.40 -0.65
C PRO A 135 -16.18 13.66 -1.85
N SER A 136 -15.59 13.81 -3.04
CA SER A 136 -15.99 13.10 -4.26
C SER A 136 -15.41 11.68 -4.36
N ALA A 137 -14.47 11.29 -3.49
CA ALA A 137 -13.92 9.94 -3.48
C ALA A 137 -15.01 8.94 -3.09
N VAL A 138 -15.00 7.77 -3.73
CA VAL A 138 -15.95 6.70 -3.43
C VAL A 138 -15.17 5.40 -3.19
N PRO A 139 -15.08 4.90 -1.94
CA PRO A 139 -15.54 5.53 -0.71
C PRO A 139 -14.65 6.72 -0.28
N ALA A 140 -15.24 7.67 0.44
CA ALA A 140 -14.49 8.72 1.13
C ALA A 140 -14.22 8.32 2.58
N TYR A 141 -13.19 8.91 3.20
CA TYR A 141 -12.78 8.62 4.57
C TYR A 141 -12.58 9.88 5.39
N ARG A 142 -12.98 9.80 6.67
CA ARG A 142 -12.78 10.84 7.67
C ARG A 142 -12.29 10.19 8.97
N LEU A 143 -11.28 10.80 9.60
CA LEU A 143 -10.76 10.37 10.89
C LEU A 143 -11.33 11.27 11.99
N TYR A 144 -11.70 10.69 13.11
CA TYR A 144 -12.08 11.40 14.32
C TYR A 144 -11.09 11.07 15.44
N VAL A 145 -10.63 12.11 16.13
CA VAL A 145 -9.79 12.00 17.33
C VAL A 145 -10.64 12.50 18.49
N LEU A 146 -11.01 11.58 19.37
CA LEU A 146 -11.93 11.77 20.48
C LEU A 146 -11.22 11.39 21.78
N ASP A 147 -10.64 12.38 22.46
CA ASP A 147 -9.66 12.16 23.54
C ASP A 147 -8.52 11.22 23.10
N ASP A 148 -8.45 10.00 23.64
CA ASP A 148 -7.48 8.96 23.29
C ASP A 148 -7.99 7.97 22.22
N GLU A 149 -9.23 8.12 21.77
CA GLU A 149 -9.83 7.24 20.76
C GLU A 149 -9.65 7.76 19.34
N ILE A 150 -9.37 6.83 18.42
CA ILE A 150 -9.28 7.08 16.99
C ILE A 150 -10.41 6.35 16.29
N TRP A 151 -11.30 7.08 15.62
CA TRP A 151 -12.37 6.48 14.82
C TRP A 151 -12.21 6.79 13.34
N LEU A 152 -12.22 5.75 12.51
CA LEU A 152 -12.22 5.86 11.06
C LEU A 152 -13.65 5.69 10.52
N ALA A 153 -14.17 6.74 9.91
CA ALA A 153 -15.46 6.74 9.25
C ALA A 153 -15.31 6.53 7.75
N ARG A 154 -15.98 5.51 7.22
CA ARG A 154 -16.18 5.32 5.78
C ARG A 154 -17.46 6.03 5.37
N LEU A 155 -17.35 6.90 4.37
CA LEU A 155 -18.42 7.74 3.85
C LEU A 155 -18.85 7.25 2.47
N GLN A 156 -20.14 7.41 2.18
CA GLN A 156 -20.71 7.17 0.86
C GLN A 156 -21.45 8.41 0.37
N ALA A 157 -21.32 8.70 -0.93
CA ALA A 157 -22.01 9.80 -1.57
C ALA A 157 -23.53 9.56 -1.61
N ASN A 158 -24.29 10.62 -1.34
CA ASN A 158 -25.72 10.64 -1.53
C ASN A 158 -26.04 11.31 -2.86
N THR A 159 -26.34 10.52 -3.88
CA THR A 159 -26.69 11.03 -5.21
C THR A 159 -28.13 11.54 -5.30
N ALA A 160 -28.95 11.31 -4.27
CA ALA A 160 -30.37 11.66 -4.25
C ALA A 160 -30.68 12.96 -3.47
N ASN A 161 -29.80 13.39 -2.56
CA ASN A 161 -30.02 14.58 -1.73
C ASN A 161 -28.87 15.59 -1.89
N ILE A 162 -29.19 16.75 -2.48
CA ILE A 162 -28.23 17.83 -2.77
C ILE A 162 -27.78 18.55 -1.49
N GLN A 163 -28.56 18.49 -0.40
CA GLN A 163 -28.24 19.16 0.87
C GLN A 163 -27.36 18.32 1.79
N GLN A 164 -27.32 17.01 1.61
CA GLN A 164 -26.50 16.11 2.41
C GLN A 164 -25.73 15.17 1.49
N SER A 165 -24.59 15.65 1.02
CA SER A 165 -23.81 15.02 -0.05
C SER A 165 -23.16 13.69 0.35
N VAL A 166 -23.01 13.40 1.66
CA VAL A 166 -22.42 12.16 2.18
C VAL A 166 -23.10 11.69 3.47
N TYR A 167 -23.07 10.39 3.74
CA TYR A 167 -23.48 9.76 5.00
C TYR A 167 -22.49 8.69 5.43
N PHE A 168 -22.54 8.30 6.70
CA PHE A 168 -21.72 7.20 7.23
C PHE A 168 -22.18 5.86 6.68
N TRP A 169 -21.24 5.12 6.10
CA TRP A 169 -21.41 3.72 5.75
C TRP A 169 -21.00 2.81 6.92
N SER A 170 -19.88 3.13 7.55
CA SER A 170 -19.41 2.49 8.79
C SER A 170 -18.52 3.43 9.58
N ILE A 171 -18.43 3.19 10.89
CA ILE A 171 -17.45 3.84 11.77
C ILE A 171 -16.75 2.74 12.56
N PHE A 172 -15.42 2.71 12.50
CA PHE A 172 -14.59 1.77 13.22
C PHE A 172 -13.73 2.50 14.23
N LYS A 173 -13.69 2.01 15.47
CA LYS A 173 -12.67 2.38 16.44
C LYS A 173 -11.41 1.60 16.13
N LEU A 174 -10.29 2.31 16.15
CA LEU A 174 -8.97 1.81 15.83
C LEU A 174 -8.06 1.85 17.06
N ALA A 175 -7.26 0.79 17.25
CA ALA A 175 -6.18 0.76 18.22
C ALA A 175 -4.85 0.95 17.51
N ARG A 176 -3.98 1.83 18.04
CA ARG A 176 -2.62 2.00 17.52
C ARG A 176 -1.86 0.68 17.62
N LEU A 177 -1.09 0.37 16.60
CA LEU A 177 -0.24 -0.81 16.53
C LEU A 177 1.22 -0.35 16.52
N ASP A 178 1.93 -0.65 17.60
CA ASP A 178 3.38 -0.39 17.70
C ASP A 178 4.21 -1.53 17.09
N GLU A 179 3.59 -2.70 16.93
CA GLU A 179 4.16 -3.87 16.27
C GLU A 179 3.96 -3.81 14.75
N ARG A 180 4.70 -4.63 14.01
CA ARG A 180 4.49 -4.77 12.57
C ARG A 180 3.14 -5.44 12.30
N ILE A 181 2.42 -4.97 11.28
CA ILE A 181 1.24 -5.66 10.77
C ILE A 181 1.62 -7.11 10.40
N PRO A 182 0.86 -8.13 10.82
CA PRO A 182 1.11 -9.51 10.45
C PRO A 182 1.23 -9.68 8.94
N VAL A 183 2.34 -10.27 8.50
CA VAL A 183 2.57 -10.56 7.08
C VAL A 183 1.72 -11.77 6.70
N LYS A 184 0.70 -11.55 5.87
CA LYS A 184 -0.19 -12.59 5.36
C LYS A 184 -0.31 -12.44 3.85
N ALA A 185 -0.48 -13.56 3.17
CA ALA A 185 -0.94 -13.60 1.79
C ALA A 185 -1.88 -14.80 1.61
N ALA A 186 -2.78 -14.70 0.65
CA ALA A 186 -3.67 -15.78 0.27
C ALA A 186 -3.62 -15.99 -1.24
N ILE A 187 -3.69 -17.25 -1.65
CA ILE A 187 -3.95 -17.65 -3.04
C ILE A 187 -5.36 -18.21 -3.09
N ALA A 188 -6.22 -17.61 -3.90
CA ALA A 188 -7.59 -18.05 -4.11
C ALA A 188 -7.89 -18.09 -5.61
N GLY A 189 -8.02 -19.30 -6.15
CA GLY A 189 -8.27 -19.55 -7.57
C GLY A 189 -9.73 -19.36 -7.97
N THR A 190 -9.95 -18.65 -9.07
CA THR A 190 -11.25 -18.54 -9.75
C THR A 190 -11.18 -19.14 -11.15
N ARG A 191 -12.34 -19.25 -11.81
CA ARG A 191 -12.45 -19.71 -13.20
C ARG A 191 -12.37 -18.55 -14.21
N ASP A 192 -12.20 -17.33 -13.74
CA ASP A 192 -12.32 -16.13 -14.58
C ASP A 192 -11.20 -16.06 -15.62
N ASN A 193 -11.55 -15.86 -16.89
CA ASN A 193 -10.62 -15.73 -18.02
C ASN A 193 -9.66 -16.91 -18.24
N VAL A 194 -9.91 -18.08 -17.63
CA VAL A 194 -9.06 -19.27 -17.80
C VAL A 194 -9.05 -19.73 -19.25
N ASP A 195 -10.20 -19.82 -19.92
CA ASP A 195 -10.27 -20.30 -21.31
C ASP A 195 -9.50 -19.40 -22.28
N ALA A 196 -9.57 -18.08 -22.06
CA ALA A 196 -8.81 -17.10 -22.85
C ALA A 196 -7.30 -17.30 -22.64
N PHE A 197 -6.85 -17.49 -21.40
CA PHE A 197 -5.45 -17.80 -21.10
C PHE A 197 -4.99 -19.11 -21.73
N LEU A 198 -5.78 -20.18 -21.60
CA LEU A 198 -5.43 -21.49 -22.16
C LEU A 198 -5.27 -21.44 -23.70
N SER A 199 -6.03 -20.60 -24.38
CA SER A 199 -5.88 -20.38 -25.83
C SER A 199 -4.53 -19.75 -26.22
N LEU A 200 -3.88 -19.04 -25.30
CA LEU A 200 -2.58 -18.37 -25.50
C LEU A 200 -1.40 -19.20 -25.00
N GLN A 201 -1.59 -20.10 -24.03
CA GLN A 201 -0.52 -20.87 -23.41
C GLN A 201 0.09 -21.95 -24.33
N GLN A 202 -0.69 -22.42 -25.31
CA GLN A 202 -0.37 -23.37 -26.41
C GLN A 202 0.41 -24.65 -26.03
N ASP A 203 1.64 -24.54 -25.55
CA ASP A 203 2.61 -25.65 -25.46
C ASP A 203 2.80 -26.25 -24.06
N PHE A 204 2.21 -25.66 -23.02
CA PHE A 204 2.35 -26.20 -21.67
C PHE A 204 1.58 -27.52 -21.51
N LYS A 205 2.29 -28.54 -21.04
CA LYS A 205 1.72 -29.84 -20.64
C LYS A 205 2.03 -30.08 -19.18
N SER A 206 1.00 -30.09 -18.35
CA SER A 206 1.07 -30.37 -16.92
C SER A 206 1.59 -31.78 -16.59
N GLY A 207 1.51 -32.71 -17.54
CA GLY A 207 1.78 -34.13 -17.31
C GLY A 207 0.63 -34.88 -16.63
N SER A 208 -0.52 -34.23 -16.41
CA SER A 208 -1.74 -34.82 -15.84
C SER A 208 -2.98 -34.24 -16.52
N ASP A 209 -3.84 -35.11 -17.03
CA ASP A 209 -5.12 -34.73 -17.66
C ASP A 209 -6.14 -34.15 -16.65
N ARG A 210 -5.85 -34.26 -15.34
CA ARG A 210 -6.69 -33.72 -14.27
C ARG A 210 -6.20 -32.38 -13.75
N ASP A 211 -5.07 -31.89 -14.25
CA ASP A 211 -4.48 -30.64 -13.77
C ASP A 211 -5.28 -29.45 -14.31
N THR A 212 -5.99 -28.79 -13.40
CA THR A 212 -6.95 -27.75 -13.74
C THR A 212 -6.33 -26.39 -13.50
N CYS A 213 -6.37 -25.54 -14.52
CA CYS A 213 -5.88 -24.16 -14.44
C CYS A 213 -6.91 -23.25 -13.78
N TYR A 214 -6.45 -22.35 -12.90
CA TYR A 214 -7.23 -21.33 -12.21
C TYR A 214 -6.57 -19.96 -12.39
N ASN A 215 -7.39 -18.92 -12.43
CA ASN A 215 -6.91 -17.55 -12.31
C ASN A 215 -6.73 -17.23 -10.83
N ILE A 216 -5.53 -16.87 -10.42
CA ILE A 216 -5.19 -16.53 -9.03
C ILE A 216 -4.81 -15.06 -8.88
N THR A 217 -5.17 -14.21 -9.85
CA THR A 217 -4.87 -12.77 -9.82
C THR A 217 -5.63 -12.11 -8.67
N PRO A 218 -4.95 -11.56 -7.66
CA PRO A 218 -5.61 -10.76 -6.63
C PRO A 218 -6.23 -9.50 -7.25
N GLU A 219 -7.37 -9.04 -6.72
CA GLU A 219 -8.08 -7.89 -7.30
C GLU A 219 -7.20 -6.64 -7.34
N TYR A 220 -6.38 -6.39 -6.31
CA TYR A 220 -5.48 -5.24 -6.30
C TYR A 220 -4.44 -5.30 -7.44
N ILE A 221 -3.94 -6.48 -7.81
CA ILE A 221 -3.02 -6.61 -8.96
C ILE A 221 -3.77 -6.31 -10.25
N LYS A 222 -4.99 -6.82 -10.38
CA LYS A 222 -5.86 -6.62 -11.55
C LYS A 222 -6.25 -5.15 -11.74
N GLU A 223 -6.48 -4.42 -10.67
CA GLU A 223 -6.84 -2.99 -10.69
C GLU A 223 -5.64 -2.08 -10.99
N ASN A 224 -4.43 -2.48 -10.61
CA ASN A 224 -3.23 -1.64 -10.70
C ASN A 224 -2.23 -2.10 -11.77
N SER A 225 -2.56 -3.11 -12.58
CA SER A 225 -1.70 -3.62 -13.64
C SER A 225 -2.44 -4.40 -14.73
N ASP A 226 -1.76 -4.61 -15.85
CA ASP A 226 -2.19 -5.49 -16.93
C ASP A 226 -1.89 -6.98 -16.67
N TYR A 227 -1.39 -7.32 -15.48
CA TYR A 227 -0.99 -8.68 -15.16
C TYR A 227 -2.19 -9.58 -14.86
N ARG A 228 -2.17 -10.80 -15.39
CA ARG A 228 -3.09 -11.88 -15.00
C ARG A 228 -2.28 -13.11 -14.66
N ILE A 229 -2.44 -13.63 -13.46
CA ILE A 229 -1.67 -14.75 -12.93
C ILE A 229 -2.56 -15.99 -12.91
N PHE A 230 -2.04 -17.07 -13.47
CA PHE A 230 -2.72 -18.35 -13.57
C PHE A 230 -1.90 -19.43 -12.91
N LYS A 231 -2.59 -20.39 -12.30
CA LYS A 231 -1.94 -21.50 -11.58
C LYS A 231 -2.74 -22.79 -11.72
N TYR A 232 -2.00 -23.87 -11.83
CA TYR A 232 -2.51 -25.22 -11.96
C TYR A 232 -2.66 -25.90 -10.59
N ASP A 233 -3.77 -26.60 -10.37
CA ASP A 233 -4.16 -27.14 -9.06
C ASP A 233 -3.44 -28.42 -8.64
N THR A 234 -2.80 -29.11 -9.58
CA THR A 234 -2.12 -30.39 -9.37
C THR A 234 -0.61 -30.23 -9.56
N SER A 235 -0.15 -29.61 -10.65
CA SER A 235 1.30 -29.42 -10.87
C SER A 235 1.88 -28.22 -10.11
N ALA A 236 1.03 -27.32 -9.63
CA ALA A 236 1.41 -26.01 -9.09
C ALA A 236 2.09 -25.07 -10.09
N ALA A 237 2.15 -25.44 -11.37
CA ALA A 237 2.73 -24.60 -12.41
C ALA A 237 2.02 -23.25 -12.48
N SER A 238 2.80 -22.18 -12.48
CA SER A 238 2.31 -20.81 -12.32
C SER A 238 2.80 -19.96 -13.47
N PHE A 239 1.91 -19.13 -14.02
CA PHE A 239 2.15 -18.36 -15.24
C PHE A 239 1.60 -16.94 -15.11
N LEU A 240 2.32 -15.99 -15.68
CA LEU A 240 1.87 -14.63 -15.91
C LEU A 240 1.43 -14.49 -17.37
N LEU A 241 0.24 -13.95 -17.60
CA LEU A 241 -0.18 -13.37 -18.86
C LEU A 241 0.04 -11.85 -18.80
N TYR A 242 0.85 -11.33 -19.71
CA TYR A 242 1.11 -9.91 -19.88
C TYR A 242 1.20 -9.56 -21.35
N LYS A 243 0.34 -8.63 -21.82
CA LYS A 243 0.28 -8.18 -23.24
C LYS A 243 0.25 -9.37 -24.21
N ASP A 244 -0.72 -10.26 -24.01
CA ASP A 244 -0.99 -11.48 -24.80
C ASP A 244 0.17 -12.48 -24.86
N LYS A 245 1.16 -12.36 -23.96
CA LYS A 245 2.28 -13.30 -23.84
C LYS A 245 2.28 -13.97 -22.48
N VAL A 246 2.60 -15.25 -22.48
CA VAL A 246 2.65 -16.09 -21.28
C VAL A 246 4.11 -16.26 -20.82
N TYR A 247 4.36 -16.03 -19.54
CA TYR A 247 5.66 -16.13 -18.89
C TYR A 247 5.57 -17.10 -17.70
N PRO A 248 6.46 -18.10 -17.57
CA PRO A 248 6.48 -18.96 -16.40
C PRO A 248 6.98 -18.20 -15.16
N LEU A 249 6.29 -18.36 -14.02
CA LEU A 249 6.63 -17.72 -12.76
C LEU A 249 7.43 -18.65 -11.86
N GLY A 250 8.66 -18.95 -12.30
CA GLY A 250 9.59 -19.81 -11.58
C GLY A 250 9.37 -21.30 -11.80
N GLN A 251 10.09 -22.12 -11.02
CA GLN A 251 9.92 -23.57 -11.00
C GLN A 251 8.80 -23.97 -10.02
N TRP A 252 8.20 -25.14 -10.22
CA TRP A 252 7.07 -25.61 -9.39
C TRP A 252 7.18 -27.07 -8.96
N LEU A 253 7.92 -27.91 -9.72
CA LEU A 253 7.90 -29.36 -9.52
C LEU A 253 8.32 -29.76 -8.11
N GLY A 254 7.41 -30.40 -7.37
CA GLY A 254 7.63 -30.88 -6.00
C GLY A 254 7.45 -29.84 -4.89
N GLY A 255 7.19 -28.57 -5.23
CA GLY A 255 6.84 -27.52 -4.27
C GLY A 255 5.45 -26.94 -4.52
N PHE A 256 5.23 -25.71 -4.07
CA PHE A 256 3.94 -25.03 -4.24
C PHE A 256 3.89 -24.13 -5.47
N GLY A 257 4.92 -24.06 -6.31
CA GLY A 257 4.98 -23.05 -7.38
C GLY A 257 4.88 -21.66 -6.77
N LEU A 258 4.15 -20.73 -7.38
CA LEU A 258 3.97 -19.38 -6.82
C LEU A 258 3.26 -19.41 -5.46
N THR A 259 3.84 -18.75 -4.45
CA THR A 259 3.36 -18.74 -3.06
C THR A 259 2.88 -17.38 -2.58
N SER A 260 3.42 -16.28 -3.11
CA SER A 260 2.97 -14.91 -2.78
C SER A 260 3.32 -13.95 -3.92
N MET A 261 2.66 -12.79 -3.94
CA MET A 261 2.88 -11.76 -4.95
C MET A 261 2.62 -10.36 -4.41
N ALA A 262 3.33 -9.37 -4.96
CA ALA A 262 3.20 -7.95 -4.66
C ALA A 262 3.53 -7.10 -5.91
N LEU A 263 3.01 -5.87 -5.94
CA LEU A 263 3.41 -4.86 -6.92
C LEU A 263 4.29 -3.82 -6.24
N ALA A 264 5.38 -3.43 -6.90
CA ALA A 264 6.14 -2.25 -6.55
C ALA A 264 6.84 -1.68 -7.78
N ASP A 265 7.12 -0.38 -7.75
CA ASP A 265 7.97 0.32 -8.72
C ASP A 265 9.26 0.66 -7.96
N LEU A 266 10.18 -0.31 -7.85
CA LEU A 266 11.39 -0.12 -7.03
C LEU A 266 12.50 0.60 -7.79
N ASP A 267 12.51 0.50 -9.12
CA ASP A 267 13.50 1.19 -9.96
C ASP A 267 13.10 2.62 -10.34
N GLY A 268 11.83 3.00 -10.06
CA GLY A 268 11.32 4.35 -10.24
C GLY A 268 11.02 4.71 -11.68
N ASP A 269 10.83 3.73 -12.57
CA ASP A 269 10.53 3.97 -13.99
C ASP A 269 9.06 4.35 -14.26
N GLY A 270 8.21 4.32 -13.22
CA GLY A 270 6.79 4.63 -13.27
C GLY A 270 5.91 3.43 -13.61
N ARG A 271 6.48 2.23 -13.75
CA ARG A 271 5.77 0.97 -14.00
C ARG A 271 5.90 0.08 -12.77
N GLN A 272 4.85 -0.70 -12.53
CA GLN A 272 4.86 -1.68 -11.44
C GLN A 272 5.48 -2.98 -11.94
N GLU A 273 6.56 -3.44 -11.31
CA GLU A 273 7.02 -4.81 -11.44
C GLU A 273 6.09 -5.74 -10.64
N LEU A 274 5.97 -6.99 -11.09
CA LEU A 274 5.34 -8.04 -10.31
C LEU A 274 6.42 -8.79 -9.52
N TYR A 275 6.48 -8.58 -8.22
CA TYR A 275 7.31 -9.37 -7.31
C TYR A 275 6.54 -10.61 -6.88
N PHE A 276 7.22 -11.74 -6.74
CA PHE A 276 6.61 -12.98 -6.27
C PHE A 276 7.61 -13.90 -5.57
N THR A 277 7.10 -14.75 -4.69
CA THR A 277 7.85 -15.90 -4.18
C THR A 277 7.31 -17.18 -4.82
N TYR A 278 8.18 -18.18 -4.97
CA TYR A 278 7.80 -19.49 -5.44
C TYR A 278 8.61 -20.59 -4.76
N SER A 279 8.09 -21.83 -4.75
CA SER A 279 8.79 -22.99 -4.22
C SER A 279 8.70 -24.25 -5.08
N TRP A 280 9.76 -25.06 -5.00
CA TRP A 280 9.96 -26.27 -5.79
C TRP A 280 10.91 -27.26 -5.10
N GLY A 281 10.91 -28.51 -5.57
CA GLY A 281 11.82 -29.56 -5.14
C GLY A 281 11.11 -30.87 -4.77
N SER A 282 11.34 -31.94 -5.52
CA SER A 282 10.77 -33.28 -5.26
C SER A 282 11.50 -34.08 -4.16
N GLY A 283 12.12 -33.39 -3.21
CA GLY A 283 12.86 -33.97 -2.10
C GLY A 283 13.45 -32.90 -1.19
N LEU A 284 14.35 -32.08 -1.72
CA LEU A 284 14.88 -30.92 -1.01
C LEU A 284 14.08 -29.68 -1.40
N HIS A 285 13.27 -29.18 -0.46
CA HIS A 285 12.39 -28.03 -0.69
C HIS A 285 13.22 -26.74 -0.80
N ARG A 286 12.92 -25.94 -1.82
CA ARG A 286 13.59 -24.68 -2.10
C ARG A 286 12.55 -23.61 -2.38
N SER A 287 12.77 -22.41 -1.87
CA SER A 287 11.99 -21.24 -2.24
C SER A 287 12.88 -20.09 -2.71
N HIS A 288 12.37 -19.31 -3.66
CA HIS A 288 13.01 -18.13 -4.22
C HIS A 288 12.06 -16.93 -4.19
N ALA A 289 12.64 -15.74 -4.17
CA ALA A 289 11.97 -14.50 -4.55
C ALA A 289 12.41 -14.12 -5.97
N ALA A 290 11.50 -13.56 -6.75
CA ALA A 290 11.73 -13.13 -8.12
C ALA A 290 10.83 -11.95 -8.45
N TYR A 291 11.09 -11.31 -9.58
CA TYR A 291 10.20 -10.31 -10.14
C TYR A 291 10.08 -10.44 -11.65
N PHE A 292 8.97 -9.97 -12.20
CA PHE A 292 8.80 -9.75 -13.62
C PHE A 292 9.02 -8.28 -13.94
N ASP A 293 10.00 -8.03 -14.81
CA ASP A 293 10.29 -6.71 -15.36
C ASP A 293 9.42 -6.48 -16.61
N PRO A 294 8.45 -5.54 -16.58
CA PRO A 294 7.58 -5.27 -17.73
C PRO A 294 8.27 -4.56 -18.90
N ALA A 295 9.36 -3.83 -18.65
CA ALA A 295 10.13 -3.15 -19.67
C ALA A 295 10.96 -4.16 -20.47
N ALA A 296 11.70 -5.02 -19.78
CA ALA A 296 12.52 -6.08 -20.38
C ALA A 296 11.71 -7.34 -20.75
N LYS A 297 10.49 -7.48 -20.21
CA LYS A 297 9.58 -8.63 -20.42
C LYS A 297 10.22 -9.96 -20.03
N GLN A 298 10.81 -9.99 -18.85
CA GLN A 298 11.54 -11.14 -18.34
C GLN A 298 11.31 -11.36 -16.86
N VAL A 299 11.40 -12.62 -16.44
CA VAL A 299 11.42 -12.99 -15.03
C VAL A 299 12.86 -13.04 -14.55
N ILE A 300 13.15 -12.35 -13.46
CA ILE A 300 14.48 -12.25 -12.85
C ILE A 300 14.39 -12.84 -11.44
N THR A 301 15.15 -13.90 -11.19
CA THR A 301 15.22 -14.53 -9.86
C THR A 301 16.26 -13.80 -9.01
N LEU A 302 15.89 -13.45 -7.78
CA LEU A 302 16.80 -12.83 -6.83
C LEU A 302 17.78 -13.86 -6.29
N GLU A 303 19.01 -13.43 -6.02
CA GLU A 303 20.14 -14.29 -5.64
C GLU A 303 20.06 -14.73 -4.16
N TYR A 304 19.02 -15.49 -3.82
CA TYR A 304 18.83 -16.13 -2.53
C TYR A 304 17.95 -17.38 -2.69
N ILE A 305 18.27 -18.42 -1.92
CA ILE A 305 17.49 -19.66 -1.88
C ILE A 305 17.18 -19.94 -0.41
N ARG A 306 15.88 -20.00 -0.08
CA ARG A 306 15.47 -20.56 1.20
C ARG A 306 15.42 -22.07 1.09
N MET A 307 16.17 -22.75 1.93
CA MET A 307 16.13 -24.21 2.07
C MET A 307 15.06 -24.60 3.09
N ASP A 308 14.34 -25.68 2.82
CA ASP A 308 13.40 -26.31 3.76
C ASP A 308 12.34 -25.37 4.36
N GLY A 309 11.95 -24.35 3.59
CA GLY A 309 10.87 -23.43 3.96
C GLY A 309 10.38 -22.62 2.77
N ASP A 310 9.17 -22.09 2.88
CA ASP A 310 8.60 -21.15 1.94
C ASP A 310 8.92 -19.71 2.34
N MET A 311 8.73 -18.80 1.39
CA MET A 311 8.86 -17.36 1.63
C MET A 311 7.58 -16.63 1.26
N VAL A 312 7.34 -15.49 1.90
CA VAL A 312 6.23 -14.59 1.61
C VAL A 312 6.75 -13.16 1.47
N LEU A 313 6.17 -12.40 0.54
CA LEU A 313 6.44 -10.98 0.39
C LEU A 313 5.66 -10.17 1.42
N ALA A 314 6.24 -9.08 1.87
CA ALA A 314 5.58 -8.07 2.66
C ALA A 314 5.78 -6.70 2.01
N ASP A 315 4.68 -5.98 1.80
CA ASP A 315 4.72 -4.55 1.50
C ASP A 315 4.91 -3.78 2.80
N ASN A 316 5.95 -2.94 2.86
CA ASN A 316 6.31 -2.15 4.04
C ASN A 316 5.51 -0.84 4.16
N TYR A 317 4.53 -0.60 3.29
CA TYR A 317 3.62 0.55 3.30
C TYR A 317 4.28 1.89 2.94
N ASP A 318 5.58 1.92 2.69
CA ASP A 318 6.36 3.07 2.25
C ASP A 318 6.84 2.94 0.78
N GLY A 319 6.37 1.90 0.09
CA GLY A 319 6.79 1.55 -1.28
C GLY A 319 7.98 0.59 -1.33
N SER A 320 8.58 0.22 -0.19
CA SER A 320 9.56 -0.85 -0.13
C SER A 320 8.92 -2.21 0.10
N LEU A 321 9.63 -3.27 -0.30
CA LEU A 321 9.22 -4.65 -0.13
C LEU A 321 10.23 -5.41 0.71
N SER A 322 9.75 -6.40 1.44
CA SER A 322 10.58 -7.34 2.20
C SER A 322 10.18 -8.77 1.90
N VAL A 323 11.09 -9.71 2.17
CA VAL A 323 10.89 -11.14 2.09
C VAL A 323 10.97 -11.73 3.50
N PHE A 324 10.00 -12.58 3.83
CA PHE A 324 9.88 -13.25 5.13
C PHE A 324 9.93 -14.76 4.96
N ASP A 325 10.48 -15.46 5.96
CA ASP A 325 10.24 -16.88 6.18
C ASP A 325 8.74 -17.09 6.39
N ALA A 326 8.20 -18.17 5.84
CA ALA A 326 6.77 -18.36 5.80
C ALA A 326 6.32 -19.78 6.15
N THR A 327 5.13 -19.86 6.74
CA THR A 327 4.43 -21.11 7.04
C THR A 327 3.06 -21.08 6.39
N LEU A 328 2.70 -22.17 5.73
CA LEU A 328 1.34 -22.38 5.22
C LEU A 328 0.38 -22.59 6.39
N SER A 329 -0.60 -21.71 6.53
CA SER A 329 -1.53 -21.70 7.66
C SER A 329 -2.85 -22.43 7.34
N SER A 330 -3.27 -22.43 6.08
CA SER A 330 -4.45 -23.16 5.59
C SER A 330 -4.13 -23.76 4.23
N ARG A 331 -4.40 -25.06 4.04
CA ARG A 331 -4.10 -25.76 2.77
C ARG A 331 -5.30 -26.53 2.28
N ARG A 332 -6.00 -25.98 1.28
CA ARG A 332 -7.07 -26.68 0.55
C ARG A 332 -6.59 -27.21 -0.80
N GLY A 333 -5.51 -26.66 -1.35
CA GLY A 333 -4.85 -27.13 -2.57
C GLY A 333 -3.71 -26.21 -2.99
N PHE A 334 -3.20 -26.38 -4.21
CA PHE A 334 -2.17 -25.49 -4.76
C PHE A 334 -2.72 -24.16 -5.29
N VAL A 335 -4.04 -24.03 -5.40
CA VAL A 335 -4.73 -22.82 -5.87
C VAL A 335 -5.66 -22.23 -4.80
N ASP A 336 -5.60 -22.78 -3.58
CA ASP A 336 -6.41 -22.32 -2.46
C ASP A 336 -5.66 -22.60 -1.14
N PHE A 337 -4.94 -21.59 -0.65
CA PHE A 337 -4.17 -21.66 0.58
C PHE A 337 -3.83 -20.27 1.14
N ASP A 338 -3.57 -20.24 2.44
CA ASP A 338 -3.07 -19.07 3.16
C ASP A 338 -1.62 -19.30 3.58
N ILE A 339 -0.83 -18.23 3.54
CA ILE A 339 0.58 -18.23 3.95
C ILE A 339 0.85 -17.06 4.88
N ALA A 340 1.56 -17.32 5.98
CA ALA A 340 1.88 -16.33 6.99
C ALA A 340 3.39 -16.18 7.16
N GLY A 341 3.86 -14.94 7.21
CA GLY A 341 5.25 -14.60 7.49
C GLY A 341 5.57 -14.76 8.97
N THR A 342 6.79 -15.23 9.25
CA THR A 342 7.24 -15.59 10.61
C THR A 342 8.52 -14.88 11.02
N GLY A 343 9.44 -14.64 10.08
CA GLY A 343 10.70 -13.93 10.36
C GLY A 343 11.22 -13.20 9.13
N LEU A 344 11.72 -11.97 9.32
CA LEU A 344 12.31 -11.18 8.23
C LEU A 344 13.56 -11.87 7.70
N ILE A 345 13.66 -12.03 6.38
CA ILE A 345 14.86 -12.52 5.71
C ILE A 345 15.67 -11.34 5.18
N ALA A 346 15.04 -10.50 4.37
CA ALA A 346 15.71 -9.42 3.66
C ALA A 346 14.72 -8.37 3.16
N ASP A 347 15.21 -7.16 2.93
CA ASP A 347 14.54 -6.16 2.12
C ASP A 347 14.91 -6.34 0.65
N ILE A 348 13.94 -6.09 -0.23
CA ILE A 348 14.16 -5.96 -1.66
C ILE A 348 14.49 -4.49 -1.93
N VAL A 349 15.69 -4.25 -2.46
CA VAL A 349 16.20 -2.90 -2.69
C VAL A 349 16.65 -2.72 -4.12
N TYR A 350 16.41 -1.53 -4.67
CA TYR A 350 17.06 -1.09 -5.88
C TYR A 350 18.35 -0.33 -5.52
N ALA A 351 19.49 -0.90 -5.89
CA ALA A 351 20.79 -0.30 -5.64
C ALA A 351 21.72 -0.56 -6.82
N ASN A 352 22.52 0.45 -7.18
CA ASN A 352 23.49 0.36 -8.27
C ASN A 352 22.88 -0.12 -9.61
N GLY A 353 21.65 0.29 -9.89
CA GLY A 353 20.95 -0.07 -11.13
C GLY A 353 20.38 -1.50 -11.15
N LYS A 354 20.34 -2.21 -10.01
CA LYS A 354 19.86 -3.59 -9.91
C LYS A 354 18.96 -3.78 -8.70
N ILE A 355 17.85 -4.49 -8.89
CA ILE A 355 17.00 -5.01 -7.81
C ILE A 355 17.70 -6.21 -7.17
N SER A 356 17.86 -6.19 -5.85
CA SER A 356 18.58 -7.23 -5.09
C SER A 356 18.02 -7.37 -3.68
N LEU A 357 18.46 -8.42 -2.96
CA LEU A 357 18.13 -8.61 -1.56
C LEU A 357 19.24 -8.02 -0.68
N LYS A 358 18.83 -7.24 0.31
CA LYS A 358 19.69 -6.74 1.39
C LYS A 358 19.24 -7.37 2.69
N SER A 359 20.15 -8.05 3.39
CA SER A 359 19.84 -8.68 4.68
C SER A 359 19.13 -7.69 5.60
N GLY A 360 18.01 -8.13 6.18
CA GLY A 360 17.22 -7.31 7.10
C GLY A 360 18.07 -6.90 8.30
N SER A 361 18.05 -5.61 8.65
CA SER A 361 18.76 -5.06 9.81
C SER A 361 18.02 -5.31 11.12
#